data_AF-A0A2X3HIH6-F1
#
_entry.id   AF-A0A2X3HIH6-F1
#
_cell.length_a   1.000
_cell.length_b   1.000
_cell.length_c   1.000
_cell.angle_alpha   90.00
_cell.angle_beta   90.00
_cell.angle_gamma   90.00
#
_symmetry.space_group_name_H-M   'P 1'
#
loop_
_entity.id
_entity.type
_entity.pdbx_description
1 polymer ?
#
loop_
_entity_poly.entity_id
_entity_poly.type
_entity_poly.pdbx_seq_one_letter_code
_entity_poly.pdbx_strand_id
1 'polypeptide(L)'
;MSLTNNHAEWLSLVDISGPFLAIPVLTHTFPQGLEELSSFKRRRLRQAYDEWREALELEDPQLEDLHSAWIDEVLSRVLEFDDDGKGDVLKREEWCRSHLKSVLPDQGVVEYPDLAVVDEQQDNKPLLLIHTYKPNVELESTVKHEGWITTPADRMVQLCRSLGCRLGLLTNGECWMLVDAPVGAVTSFSSWYARLWSLEPITLQAFVHLLGIRRFFVDETEQLPALFDASLEYQDDVTDALGEQVCRAVEVLIQSLDKADQDRNRELLCDVSESELYEAALTVMMRLVFLLSAEERGLLLLGDECYESNYAISTLRMQLRQEPSEILERRWDAWTRLLATFRAVYCGIEHENLRLPALGSSLFDPDHFPFLEGRA
;
A
#
# COMPACT_ATOMS: atom_id res chain seq x y z
N MET A 1 2.43 -18.71 -9.33
CA MET A 1 2.69 -17.37 -8.76
C MET A 1 2.50 -17.47 -7.25
N SER A 2 3.38 -16.91 -6.44
CA SER A 2 3.23 -16.93 -4.98
C SER A 2 2.05 -16.04 -4.56
N LEU A 3 1.33 -16.37 -3.49
CA LEU A 3 0.22 -15.56 -2.96
C LEU A 3 0.64 -14.12 -2.63
N THR A 4 1.86 -13.95 -2.12
CA THR A 4 2.49 -12.65 -1.90
C THR A 4 2.59 -11.83 -3.19
N ASN A 5 2.84 -12.49 -4.32
CA ASN A 5 2.90 -11.86 -5.63
C ASN A 5 1.53 -11.36 -6.09
N ASN A 6 0.47 -12.14 -5.85
CA ASN A 6 -0.89 -11.75 -6.22
C ASN A 6 -1.37 -10.54 -5.40
N HIS A 7 -1.10 -10.50 -4.08
CA HIS A 7 -1.48 -9.35 -3.26
C HIS A 7 -0.70 -8.08 -3.62
N ALA A 8 0.59 -8.21 -3.94
CA ALA A 8 1.39 -7.08 -4.44
C ALA A 8 0.90 -6.56 -5.79
N GLU A 9 0.51 -7.47 -6.69
CA GLU A 9 0.04 -7.15 -8.04
C GLU A 9 -1.20 -6.25 -8.02
N TRP A 10 -2.29 -6.66 -7.35
CA TRP A 10 -3.50 -5.81 -7.35
C TRP A 10 -3.33 -4.53 -6.54
N LEU A 11 -2.55 -4.55 -5.45
CA LEU A 11 -2.26 -3.32 -4.69
C LEU A 11 -1.55 -2.27 -5.54
N SER A 12 -0.70 -2.70 -6.48
CA SER A 12 -0.02 -1.78 -7.42
C SER A 12 -0.94 -1.16 -8.48
N LEU A 13 -2.14 -1.72 -8.66
CA LEU A 13 -3.14 -1.32 -9.65
C LEU A 13 -4.29 -0.49 -9.04
N VAL A 14 -4.30 -0.34 -7.72
CA VAL A 14 -5.28 0.46 -6.97
C VAL A 14 -4.63 1.79 -6.58
N ASP A 15 -5.35 2.88 -6.76
CA ASP A 15 -4.88 4.19 -6.33
C ASP A 15 -5.17 4.36 -4.84
N ILE A 16 -4.13 4.55 -4.03
CA ILE A 16 -4.19 4.52 -2.56
C ILE A 16 -3.61 5.83 -2.01
N SER A 17 -4.38 6.49 -1.15
CA SER A 17 -3.96 7.67 -0.41
C SER A 17 -4.15 7.43 1.09
N GLY A 18 -3.05 7.46 1.85
CA GLY A 18 -3.03 7.16 3.29
C GLY A 18 -2.75 5.67 3.62
N PRO A 19 -2.84 5.29 4.91
CA PRO A 19 -2.61 3.91 5.34
C PRO A 19 -3.65 2.94 4.75
N PHE A 20 -3.19 1.78 4.29
CA PHE A 20 -4.05 0.77 3.69
C PHE A 20 -3.57 -0.65 4.08
N LEU A 21 -4.03 -1.67 3.37
CA LEU A 21 -3.79 -3.07 3.70
C LEU A 21 -2.33 -3.48 3.46
N ALA A 22 -1.69 -4.02 4.50
CA ALA A 22 -0.35 -4.57 4.42
C ALA A 22 -0.36 -6.01 3.86
N ILE A 23 0.60 -6.34 3.00
CA ILE A 23 0.71 -7.69 2.39
C ILE A 23 0.72 -8.82 3.44
N PRO A 24 1.42 -8.70 4.58
CA PRO A 24 1.41 -9.76 5.61
C PRO A 24 0.05 -9.95 6.26
N VAL A 25 -0.69 -8.87 6.52
CA VAL A 25 -2.07 -8.93 7.05
C VAL A 25 -3.00 -9.60 6.04
N LEU A 26 -2.88 -9.25 4.76
CA LEU A 26 -3.61 -9.90 3.66
C LEU A 26 -3.27 -11.38 3.54
N THR A 27 -1.98 -11.74 3.62
CA THR A 27 -1.52 -13.14 3.51
C THR A 27 -1.99 -13.98 4.69
N HIS A 28 -2.06 -13.39 5.89
CA HIS A 28 -2.57 -14.04 7.09
C HIS A 28 -4.08 -14.26 7.02
N THR A 29 -4.84 -13.23 6.63
CA THR A 29 -6.31 -13.27 6.58
C THR A 29 -6.82 -14.07 5.39
N PHE A 30 -6.11 -14.02 4.26
CA PHE A 30 -6.48 -14.68 3.01
C PHE A 30 -5.40 -15.68 2.57
N PRO A 31 -5.18 -16.77 3.34
CA PRO A 31 -4.11 -17.73 3.06
C PRO A 31 -4.33 -18.53 1.78
N GLN A 32 -5.54 -18.52 1.22
CA GLN A 32 -5.89 -19.15 -0.06
C GLN A 32 -5.83 -18.14 -1.23
N GLY A 33 -5.57 -16.85 -0.96
CA GLY A 33 -5.63 -15.77 -1.93
C GLY A 33 -7.05 -15.22 -2.14
N LEU A 34 -7.22 -14.45 -3.21
CA LEU A 34 -8.49 -13.84 -3.58
C LEU A 34 -9.43 -14.87 -4.22
N GLU A 35 -10.70 -14.84 -3.84
CA GLU A 35 -11.71 -15.74 -4.41
C GLU A 35 -11.97 -15.42 -5.90
N GLU A 36 -11.95 -16.45 -6.74
CA GLU A 36 -12.24 -16.28 -8.16
C GLU A 36 -13.74 -16.05 -8.41
N LEU A 37 -14.04 -14.92 -9.03
CA LEU A 37 -15.38 -14.64 -9.54
C LEU A 37 -15.81 -15.63 -10.63
N SER A 38 -17.06 -16.07 -10.58
CA SER A 38 -17.62 -16.98 -11.59
C SER A 38 -17.61 -16.36 -13.00
N SER A 39 -17.42 -17.21 -14.02
CA SER A 39 -17.37 -16.77 -15.43
C SER A 39 -18.67 -16.08 -15.88
N PHE A 40 -19.81 -16.48 -15.31
CA PHE A 40 -21.11 -15.85 -15.55
C PHE A 40 -21.15 -14.41 -15.01
N LYS A 41 -20.77 -14.19 -13.74
CA LYS A 41 -20.72 -12.85 -13.14
C LYS A 41 -19.78 -11.92 -13.91
N ARG A 42 -18.58 -12.40 -14.28
CA ARG A 42 -17.61 -11.60 -15.06
C ARG A 42 -18.16 -11.19 -16.43
N ARG A 43 -18.86 -12.09 -17.13
CA ARG A 43 -19.44 -11.80 -18.45
C ARG A 43 -20.57 -10.78 -18.35
N ARG A 44 -21.47 -10.96 -17.38
CA ARG A 44 -22.60 -10.06 -17.15
C ARG A 44 -22.12 -8.66 -16.75
N LEU A 45 -21.16 -8.58 -15.82
CA LEU A 45 -20.55 -7.31 -15.43
C LEU A 45 -19.91 -6.60 -16.62
N ARG A 46 -19.15 -7.32 -17.46
CA ARG A 46 -18.56 -6.74 -18.66
C ARG A 46 -19.62 -6.19 -19.61
N GLN A 47 -20.69 -6.95 -19.85
CA GLN A 47 -21.79 -6.49 -20.70
C GLN A 47 -22.44 -5.22 -20.16
N ALA A 48 -22.77 -5.18 -18.86
CA ALA A 48 -23.39 -4.01 -18.24
C ALA A 48 -22.46 -2.77 -18.28
N TYR A 49 -21.15 -2.98 -18.10
CA TYR A 49 -20.15 -1.92 -18.24
C TYR A 49 -20.07 -1.40 -19.68
N ASP A 50 -20.01 -2.31 -20.67
CA ASP A 50 -19.93 -1.94 -22.09
C ASP A 50 -21.18 -1.16 -22.52
N GLU A 51 -22.38 -1.61 -22.12
CA GLU A 51 -23.65 -0.91 -22.37
C GLU A 51 -23.66 0.50 -21.75
N TRP A 52 -23.20 0.63 -20.49
CA TRP A 52 -23.11 1.93 -19.82
C TRP A 52 -22.09 2.87 -20.49
N ARG A 53 -20.93 2.34 -20.92
CA ARG A 53 -19.90 3.13 -21.61
C ARG A 53 -20.36 3.59 -22.98
N GLU A 54 -21.00 2.72 -23.75
CA GLU A 54 -21.58 3.08 -25.05
C GLU A 54 -22.62 4.21 -24.89
N ALA A 55 -23.49 4.11 -23.88
CA ALA A 55 -24.47 5.17 -23.59
C ALA A 55 -23.81 6.50 -23.21
N LEU A 56 -22.70 6.45 -22.46
CA LEU A 56 -21.94 7.65 -22.10
C LEU A 56 -21.26 8.29 -23.32
N GLU A 57 -20.69 7.48 -24.21
CA GLU A 57 -20.01 7.94 -25.43
C GLU A 57 -20.98 8.52 -26.47
N LEU A 58 -22.19 7.94 -26.56
CA LEU A 58 -23.22 8.36 -27.51
C LEU A 58 -24.16 9.45 -26.98
N GLU A 59 -23.95 9.92 -25.73
CA GLU A 59 -24.85 10.85 -25.03
C GLU A 59 -26.32 10.35 -25.06
N ASP A 60 -26.52 9.06 -24.78
CA ASP A 60 -27.83 8.42 -24.87
C ASP A 60 -28.85 9.10 -23.92
N PRO A 61 -30.07 9.40 -24.38
CA PRO A 61 -31.14 9.92 -23.52
C PRO A 61 -31.44 9.06 -22.27
N GLN A 62 -31.13 7.76 -22.30
CA GLN A 62 -31.31 6.80 -21.21
C GLN A 62 -30.07 6.66 -20.29
N LEU A 63 -29.05 7.50 -20.46
CA LEU A 63 -27.80 7.42 -19.69
C LEU A 63 -28.03 7.38 -18.17
N GLU A 64 -28.99 8.15 -17.64
CA GLU A 64 -29.27 8.19 -16.20
C GLU A 64 -29.82 6.86 -15.66
N ASP A 65 -30.71 6.21 -16.43
CA ASP A 65 -31.26 4.89 -16.10
C ASP A 65 -30.18 3.80 -16.23
N LEU A 66 -29.39 3.83 -17.30
CA LEU A 66 -28.29 2.89 -17.52
C LEU A 66 -27.17 3.05 -16.48
N HIS A 67 -26.89 4.27 -16.04
CA HIS A 67 -25.94 4.55 -14.98
C HIS A 67 -26.39 3.99 -13.63
N SER A 68 -27.67 4.19 -13.31
CA SER A 68 -28.27 3.64 -12.08
C SER A 68 -28.28 2.10 -12.13
N ALA A 69 -28.62 1.51 -13.28
CA ALA A 69 -28.60 0.07 -13.49
C ALA A 69 -27.19 -0.53 -13.39
N TRP A 70 -26.17 0.17 -13.92
CA TRP A 70 -24.77 -0.22 -13.81
C TRP A 70 -24.31 -0.28 -12.35
N ILE A 71 -24.57 0.78 -11.58
CA ILE A 71 -24.20 0.83 -10.17
C ILE A 71 -24.96 -0.25 -9.38
N ASP A 72 -26.24 -0.44 -9.67
CA ASP A 72 -27.05 -1.47 -9.02
C ASP A 72 -26.56 -2.89 -9.34
N GLU A 73 -26.14 -3.17 -10.57
CA GLU A 73 -25.58 -4.48 -10.94
C GLU A 73 -24.30 -4.78 -10.14
N VAL A 74 -23.44 -3.78 -9.92
CA VAL A 74 -22.23 -3.94 -9.11
C VAL A 74 -22.58 -4.19 -7.63
N LEU A 75 -23.40 -3.32 -7.03
CA LEU A 75 -23.72 -3.40 -5.60
C LEU A 75 -24.59 -4.62 -5.27
N SER A 76 -25.65 -4.86 -6.03
CA SER A 76 -26.65 -5.88 -5.73
C SER A 76 -26.19 -7.28 -6.13
N ARG A 77 -25.56 -7.44 -7.31
CA ARG A 77 -25.22 -8.76 -7.87
C ARG A 77 -23.75 -9.15 -7.69
N VAL A 78 -22.84 -8.22 -7.92
CA VAL A 78 -21.41 -8.51 -7.86
C VAL A 78 -20.91 -8.53 -6.41
N LEU A 79 -21.30 -7.55 -5.59
CA LEU A 79 -21.04 -7.54 -4.14
C LEU A 79 -22.07 -8.34 -3.34
N GLU A 80 -23.15 -8.82 -3.97
CA GLU A 80 -24.19 -9.64 -3.36
C GLU A 80 -24.96 -8.96 -2.22
N PHE A 81 -25.00 -7.62 -2.16
CA PHE A 81 -25.73 -6.91 -1.10
C PHE A 81 -27.25 -7.04 -1.19
N ASP A 82 -27.78 -7.41 -2.37
CA ASP A 82 -29.22 -7.53 -2.63
C ASP A 82 -29.51 -8.53 -3.77
N ASP A 83 -28.82 -9.67 -3.79
CA ASP A 83 -28.96 -10.65 -4.88
C ASP A 83 -30.36 -11.29 -4.93
N ASP A 84 -31.07 -11.34 -3.79
CA ASP A 84 -32.45 -11.83 -3.72
C ASP A 84 -33.52 -10.73 -3.87
N GLY A 85 -33.11 -9.46 -3.91
CA GLY A 85 -33.98 -8.30 -4.10
C GLY A 85 -34.90 -8.00 -2.91
N LYS A 86 -34.60 -8.53 -1.72
CA LYS A 86 -35.42 -8.29 -0.52
C LYS A 86 -35.09 -6.96 0.16
N GLY A 87 -33.92 -6.39 -0.10
CA GLY A 87 -33.46 -5.17 0.55
C GLY A 87 -33.19 -5.35 2.05
N ASP A 88 -32.87 -6.57 2.49
CA ASP A 88 -32.55 -6.89 3.89
C ASP A 88 -31.25 -6.16 4.28
N VAL A 89 -30.22 -6.24 3.43
CA VAL A 89 -28.88 -5.69 3.71
C VAL A 89 -28.65 -4.33 3.06
N LEU A 90 -28.96 -4.16 1.77
CA LEU A 90 -28.80 -2.89 1.05
C LEU A 90 -30.04 -2.01 1.18
N LYS A 91 -29.95 -0.94 1.97
CA LYS A 91 -31.00 0.07 2.13
C LYS A 91 -30.84 1.19 1.10
N ARG A 92 -31.95 1.58 0.48
CA ARG A 92 -32.02 2.63 -0.56
C ARG A 92 -32.28 4.02 0.03
N GLU A 93 -32.28 5.03 -0.83
CA GLU A 93 -32.30 6.45 -0.44
C GLU A 93 -33.46 6.80 0.49
N GLU A 94 -34.68 6.31 0.22
CA GLU A 94 -35.87 6.61 1.04
C GLU A 94 -35.71 6.14 2.50
N TRP A 95 -35.10 4.97 2.69
CA TRP A 95 -34.79 4.44 4.02
C TRP A 95 -33.67 5.25 4.68
N CYS A 96 -32.58 5.53 3.94
CA CYS A 96 -31.44 6.30 4.43
C CYS A 96 -31.84 7.70 4.87
N ARG A 97 -32.66 8.39 4.06
CA ARG A 97 -33.23 9.70 4.38
C ARG A 97 -34.04 9.66 5.68
N SER A 98 -34.63 8.52 6.05
CA SER A 98 -35.47 8.42 7.26
C SER A 98 -34.66 8.04 8.51
N HIS A 99 -33.59 7.25 8.37
CA HIS A 99 -32.86 6.64 9.49
C HIS A 99 -31.42 7.14 9.67
N LEU A 100 -30.79 7.64 8.61
CA LEU A 100 -29.37 8.03 8.58
C LEU A 100 -29.21 9.52 8.23
N LYS A 101 -29.77 10.39 9.06
CA LYS A 101 -29.60 11.84 8.93
C LYS A 101 -28.45 12.32 9.78
N SER A 102 -27.51 13.00 9.15
CA SER A 102 -26.49 13.79 9.82
C SER A 102 -26.78 15.27 9.67
N VAL A 103 -26.54 16.04 10.74
CA VAL A 103 -26.58 17.51 10.69
C VAL A 103 -25.17 18.00 10.90
N LEU A 104 -24.62 18.68 9.90
CA LEU A 104 -23.27 19.21 9.99
C LEU A 104 -23.21 20.35 11.03
N PRO A 105 -22.26 20.30 11.98
CA PRO A 105 -22.23 21.22 13.14
C PRO A 105 -22.22 22.71 12.78
N ASP A 106 -21.60 23.08 11.66
CA ASP A 106 -21.30 24.48 11.36
C ASP A 106 -22.37 25.21 10.54
N GLN A 107 -23.30 24.51 9.88
CA GLN A 107 -24.19 25.15 8.88
C GLN A 107 -25.64 24.62 8.87
N GLY A 108 -25.97 23.56 9.62
CA GLY A 108 -27.34 23.04 9.70
C GLY A 108 -27.83 22.35 8.41
N VAL A 109 -26.92 22.03 7.48
CA VAL A 109 -27.20 21.21 6.30
C VAL A 109 -27.41 19.76 6.75
N VAL A 110 -28.52 19.17 6.31
CA VAL A 110 -28.86 17.77 6.57
C VAL A 110 -28.28 16.93 5.44
N GLU A 111 -27.36 16.02 5.78
CA GLU A 111 -26.80 15.05 4.83
C GLU A 111 -27.26 13.63 5.18
N TYR A 112 -27.37 12.80 4.14
CA TYR A 112 -27.68 11.38 4.24
C TYR A 112 -27.04 10.65 3.04
N PRO A 113 -26.67 9.38 3.19
CA PRO A 113 -26.14 8.59 2.07
C PRO A 113 -27.27 8.19 1.10
N ASP A 114 -26.92 7.90 -0.15
CA ASP A 114 -27.91 7.43 -1.13
C ASP A 114 -28.28 5.97 -0.87
N LEU A 115 -27.30 5.17 -0.43
CA LEU A 115 -27.46 3.77 -0.08
C LEU A 115 -26.67 3.45 1.18
N ALA A 116 -27.07 2.43 1.92
CA ALA A 116 -26.32 1.94 3.08
C ALA A 116 -26.40 0.42 3.19
N VAL A 117 -25.28 -0.21 3.53
CA VAL A 117 -25.23 -1.60 3.99
C VAL A 117 -25.46 -1.59 5.48
N VAL A 118 -26.46 -2.33 5.96
CA VAL A 118 -26.80 -2.40 7.39
C VAL A 118 -26.85 -3.82 7.90
N ASP A 119 -26.63 -3.97 9.21
CA ASP A 119 -26.93 -5.22 9.91
C ASP A 119 -28.30 -5.12 10.59
N GLU A 120 -29.32 -5.75 10.00
CA GLU A 120 -30.68 -5.79 10.59
C GLU A 120 -30.72 -6.51 11.94
N GLN A 121 -29.80 -7.45 12.19
CA GLN A 121 -29.73 -8.17 13.48
C GLN A 121 -29.19 -7.26 14.59
N GLN A 122 -28.48 -6.18 14.23
CA GLN A 122 -27.93 -5.18 15.15
C GLN A 122 -28.65 -3.84 15.00
N ASP A 123 -29.99 -3.84 15.06
CA ASP A 123 -30.81 -2.62 15.04
C ASP A 123 -30.52 -1.71 13.82
N ASN A 124 -30.30 -2.33 12.65
CA ASN A 124 -29.91 -1.66 11.41
C ASN A 124 -28.62 -0.82 11.54
N LYS A 125 -27.64 -1.30 12.31
CA LYS A 125 -26.34 -0.66 12.44
C LYS A 125 -25.71 -0.46 11.05
N PRO A 126 -25.30 0.76 10.66
CA PRO A 126 -24.67 1.01 9.37
C PRO A 126 -23.25 0.43 9.34
N LEU A 127 -22.97 -0.38 8.33
CA LEU A 127 -21.66 -1.02 8.11
C LEU A 127 -20.86 -0.38 6.96
N LEU A 128 -21.56 0.14 5.94
CA LEU A 128 -20.98 0.89 4.82
C LEU A 128 -21.99 1.97 4.37
N LEU A 129 -21.54 3.21 4.27
CA LEU A 129 -22.31 4.30 3.66
C LEU A 129 -21.93 4.43 2.18
N ILE A 130 -22.89 4.65 1.30
CA ILE A 130 -22.64 4.72 -0.14
C ILE A 130 -23.27 5.99 -0.70
N HIS A 131 -22.52 6.71 -1.53
CA HIS A 131 -23.02 7.88 -2.25
C HIS A 131 -22.63 7.79 -3.72
N THR A 132 -23.59 8.08 -4.60
CA THR A 132 -23.45 7.95 -6.04
C THR A 132 -23.43 9.33 -6.70
N TYR A 133 -22.57 9.49 -7.70
CA TYR A 133 -22.42 10.74 -8.44
C TYR A 133 -22.63 10.48 -9.93
N LYS A 134 -22.96 11.55 -10.66
CA LYS A 134 -23.06 11.49 -12.12
C LYS A 134 -21.71 11.09 -12.76
N PRO A 135 -21.71 10.41 -13.92
CA PRO A 135 -20.49 9.87 -14.57
C PRO A 135 -19.29 10.81 -14.70
N ASN A 136 -19.53 12.11 -14.88
CA ASN A 136 -18.50 13.11 -15.16
C ASN A 136 -18.05 13.90 -13.92
N VAL A 137 -18.48 13.50 -12.72
CA VAL A 137 -18.05 14.15 -11.47
C VAL A 137 -16.72 13.55 -11.02
N GLU A 138 -15.70 14.39 -10.87
CA GLU A 138 -14.43 14.00 -10.25
C GLU A 138 -14.56 13.97 -8.72
N LEU A 139 -14.33 12.80 -8.12
CA LEU A 139 -14.56 12.54 -6.69
C LEU A 139 -13.56 13.25 -5.75
N GLU A 140 -12.40 13.65 -6.28
CA GLU A 140 -11.35 14.36 -5.52
C GLU A 140 -11.31 15.86 -5.82
N SER A 141 -12.06 16.32 -6.83
CA SER A 141 -12.08 17.74 -7.18
C SER A 141 -12.94 18.53 -6.19
N THR A 142 -12.51 19.75 -5.86
CA THR A 142 -13.28 20.63 -4.99
C THR A 142 -14.54 21.12 -5.71
N VAL A 143 -15.71 20.77 -5.18
CA VAL A 143 -17.00 21.22 -5.72
C VAL A 143 -17.62 22.23 -4.76
N LYS A 144 -18.20 23.31 -5.31
CA LYS A 144 -19.09 24.18 -4.53
C LYS A 144 -20.46 23.53 -4.44
N HIS A 145 -20.86 23.10 -3.25
CA HIS A 145 -22.19 22.57 -2.97
C HIS A 145 -22.81 23.36 -1.82
N GLU A 146 -24.01 23.91 -2.03
CA GLU A 146 -24.79 24.66 -1.03
C GLU A 146 -24.02 25.76 -0.24
N GLY A 147 -22.98 26.35 -0.84
CA GLY A 147 -22.19 27.44 -0.22
C GLY A 147 -20.87 26.99 0.44
N TRP A 148 -20.58 25.69 0.47
CA TRP A 148 -19.32 25.12 0.98
C TRP A 148 -18.46 24.57 -0.17
N ILE A 149 -17.15 24.84 -0.14
CA ILE A 149 -16.12 24.20 -0.96
C ILE A 149 -15.60 22.97 -0.21
N THR A 150 -15.96 21.79 -0.69
CA THR A 150 -15.48 20.50 -0.16
C THR A 150 -15.39 19.50 -1.31
N THR A 151 -14.53 18.49 -1.18
CA THR A 151 -14.52 17.38 -2.14
C THR A 151 -15.63 16.37 -1.77
N PRO A 152 -16.16 15.60 -2.75
CA PRO A 152 -16.99 14.43 -2.46
C PRO A 152 -16.37 13.48 -1.42
N ALA A 153 -15.07 13.24 -1.51
CA ALA A 153 -14.30 12.44 -0.56
C ALA A 153 -14.40 12.96 0.88
N ASP A 154 -14.14 14.25 1.08
CA ASP A 154 -14.20 14.88 2.42
C ASP A 154 -15.61 14.89 3.01
N ARG A 155 -16.64 15.04 2.17
CA ARG A 155 -18.04 14.93 2.60
C ARG A 155 -18.35 13.55 3.15
N MET A 156 -17.89 12.51 2.46
CA MET A 156 -18.07 11.13 2.93
C MET A 156 -17.38 10.90 4.27
N VAL A 157 -16.16 11.42 4.48
CA VAL A 157 -15.46 11.33 5.77
C VAL A 157 -16.29 11.95 6.90
N GLN A 158 -16.85 13.13 6.67
CA GLN A 158 -17.69 13.81 7.67
C GLN A 158 -18.98 13.04 7.95
N LEU A 159 -19.64 12.54 6.90
CA LEU A 159 -20.85 11.74 7.01
C LEU A 159 -20.59 10.44 7.79
N CYS A 160 -19.52 9.73 7.46
CA CYS A 160 -19.05 8.53 8.16
C CYS A 160 -18.87 8.79 9.67
N ARG A 161 -18.08 9.82 10.00
CA ARG A 161 -17.78 10.17 11.40
C ARG A 161 -19.02 10.63 12.18
N SER A 162 -19.93 11.35 11.55
CA SER A 162 -21.14 11.84 12.21
C SER A 162 -22.19 10.76 12.44
N LEU A 163 -22.30 9.78 11.53
CA LEU A 163 -23.20 8.63 11.68
C LEU A 163 -22.56 7.46 12.43
N GLY A 164 -21.29 7.57 12.84
CA GLY A 164 -20.58 6.50 13.54
C GLY A 164 -20.31 5.27 12.67
N CYS A 165 -20.33 5.41 11.35
CA CYS A 165 -20.00 4.35 10.40
C CYS A 165 -18.60 4.63 9.84
N ARG A 166 -17.65 3.71 10.03
CA ARG A 166 -16.24 3.95 9.68
C ARG A 166 -15.99 3.92 8.16
N LEU A 167 -16.73 3.09 7.43
CA LEU A 167 -16.51 2.86 6.00
C LEU A 167 -17.49 3.65 5.14
N GLY A 168 -16.97 4.26 4.09
CA GLY A 168 -17.75 4.91 3.04
C GLY A 168 -17.34 4.42 1.65
N LEU A 169 -18.26 4.37 0.69
CA LEU A 169 -18.00 4.06 -0.71
C LEU A 169 -18.60 5.15 -1.59
N LEU A 170 -17.76 5.75 -2.42
CA LEU A 170 -18.14 6.78 -3.38
C LEU A 170 -18.02 6.20 -4.78
N THR A 171 -18.99 6.47 -5.65
CA THR A 171 -18.88 6.05 -7.05
C THR A 171 -19.50 7.02 -8.03
N ASN A 172 -18.84 7.22 -9.16
CA ASN A 172 -19.42 7.85 -10.35
C ASN A 172 -19.64 6.82 -11.48
N GLY A 173 -19.67 5.52 -11.14
CA GLY A 173 -19.76 4.41 -12.08
C GLY A 173 -18.40 3.96 -12.61
N GLU A 174 -17.49 4.89 -12.95
CA GLU A 174 -16.14 4.57 -13.42
C GLU A 174 -15.17 4.36 -12.24
N CYS A 175 -15.14 5.30 -11.32
CA CYS A 175 -14.29 5.27 -10.12
C CYS A 175 -15.12 4.79 -8.94
N TRP A 176 -14.60 3.81 -8.22
CA TRP A 176 -15.16 3.24 -6.99
C TRP A 176 -14.17 3.48 -5.87
N MET A 177 -14.42 4.51 -5.07
CA MET A 177 -13.52 4.97 -4.01
C MET A 177 -14.03 4.53 -2.64
N LEU A 178 -13.28 3.64 -1.99
CA LEU A 178 -13.44 3.29 -0.60
C LEU A 178 -12.80 4.36 0.29
N VAL A 179 -13.48 4.72 1.36
CA VAL A 179 -13.03 5.64 2.40
C VAL A 179 -12.98 4.89 3.72
N ASP A 180 -11.82 4.89 4.37
CA ASP A 180 -11.67 4.54 5.77
C ASP A 180 -11.61 5.83 6.61
N ALA A 181 -12.61 6.06 7.46
CA ALA A 181 -12.75 7.29 8.23
C ALA A 181 -12.76 7.05 9.75
N PRO A 182 -11.69 6.47 10.34
CA PRO A 182 -11.61 6.31 11.78
C PRO A 182 -11.67 7.67 12.50
N VAL A 183 -12.27 7.67 13.69
CA VAL A 183 -12.34 8.86 14.54
C VAL A 183 -11.03 8.99 15.31
N GLY A 184 -10.31 10.09 15.12
CA GLY A 184 -9.05 10.37 15.82
C GLY A 184 -7.80 9.74 15.18
N ALA A 185 -7.93 9.08 14.03
CA ALA A 185 -6.81 8.56 13.25
C ALA A 185 -6.82 9.09 11.80
N VAL A 186 -5.76 8.78 11.05
CA VAL A 186 -5.58 9.20 9.65
C VAL A 186 -6.64 8.51 8.77
N THR A 187 -7.30 9.29 7.93
CA THR A 187 -8.24 8.77 6.92
C THR A 187 -7.47 8.22 5.72
N SER A 188 -7.99 7.15 5.11
CA SER A 188 -7.45 6.64 3.86
C SER A 188 -8.50 6.49 2.79
N PHE A 189 -8.02 6.55 1.55
CA PHE A 189 -8.81 6.47 0.33
C PHE A 189 -8.20 5.40 -0.58
N SER A 190 -9.05 4.61 -1.22
CA SER A 190 -8.61 3.58 -2.16
C SER A 190 -9.58 3.47 -3.32
N SER A 191 -9.09 3.65 -4.54
CA SER A 191 -9.92 3.80 -5.73
C SER A 191 -9.68 2.69 -6.74
N TRP A 192 -10.76 2.01 -7.11
CA TRP A 192 -10.80 1.05 -8.22
C TRP A 192 -11.44 1.70 -9.44
N TYR A 193 -10.90 1.39 -10.62
CA TYR A 193 -11.45 1.87 -11.89
C TYR A 193 -12.10 0.72 -12.66
N ALA A 194 -13.39 0.87 -12.98
CA ALA A 194 -14.19 -0.14 -13.65
C ALA A 194 -13.60 -0.57 -15.01
N ARG A 195 -12.98 0.36 -15.75
CA ARG A 195 -12.25 0.04 -17.00
C ARG A 195 -11.16 -1.01 -16.84
N LEU A 196 -10.55 -1.12 -15.66
CA LEU A 196 -9.48 -2.07 -15.39
C LEU A 196 -10.01 -3.47 -15.09
N TRP A 197 -11.28 -3.64 -14.71
CA TRP A 197 -11.82 -4.96 -14.32
C TRP A 197 -11.80 -6.00 -15.45
N SER A 198 -11.85 -5.56 -16.71
CA SER A 198 -11.75 -6.44 -17.88
C SER A 198 -10.30 -6.72 -18.31
N LEU A 199 -9.41 -5.74 -18.12
CA LEU A 199 -7.98 -5.79 -18.48
C LEU A 199 -7.15 -6.52 -17.43
N GLU A 200 -7.41 -6.22 -16.16
CA GLU A 200 -6.73 -6.71 -14.97
C GLU A 200 -7.74 -7.37 -14.02
N PRO A 201 -8.22 -8.61 -14.29
CA PRO A 201 -9.28 -9.25 -13.53
C PRO A 201 -9.00 -9.39 -12.03
N ILE A 202 -7.73 -9.34 -11.63
CA ILE A 202 -7.29 -9.39 -10.24
C ILE A 202 -7.79 -8.18 -9.43
N THR A 203 -7.93 -7.01 -10.06
CA THR A 203 -8.46 -5.80 -9.42
C THR A 203 -9.94 -5.95 -9.04
N LEU A 204 -10.73 -6.57 -9.91
CA LEU A 204 -12.13 -6.90 -9.65
C LEU A 204 -12.25 -7.98 -8.56
N GLN A 205 -11.38 -9.00 -8.60
CA GLN A 205 -11.35 -10.02 -7.55
C GLN A 205 -11.06 -9.39 -6.19
N ALA A 206 -10.06 -8.50 -6.10
CA ALA A 206 -9.75 -7.78 -4.87
C ALA A 206 -10.93 -6.93 -4.40
N PHE A 207 -11.56 -6.17 -5.30
CA PHE A 207 -12.74 -5.36 -4.99
C PHE A 207 -13.87 -6.18 -4.38
N VAL A 208 -14.25 -7.29 -5.02
CA VAL A 208 -15.31 -8.19 -4.51
C VAL A 208 -14.90 -8.89 -3.23
N HIS A 209 -13.64 -9.29 -3.10
CA HIS A 209 -13.18 -10.00 -1.93
C HIS A 209 -13.08 -9.09 -0.70
N LEU A 210 -12.88 -7.78 -0.87
CA LEU A 210 -12.85 -6.81 0.23
C LEU A 210 -14.23 -6.27 0.59
N LEU A 211 -15.10 -6.05 -0.41
CA LEU A 211 -16.38 -5.36 -0.25
C LEU A 211 -17.61 -6.25 -0.47
N GLY A 212 -17.44 -7.54 -0.75
CA GLY A 212 -18.56 -8.47 -0.89
C GLY A 212 -19.30 -8.67 0.44
N ILE A 213 -20.60 -8.96 0.37
CA ILE A 213 -21.49 -9.09 1.53
C ILE A 213 -20.89 -9.90 2.69
N ARG A 214 -20.22 -11.02 2.38
CA ARG A 214 -19.63 -11.93 3.39
C ARG A 214 -18.66 -11.21 4.32
N ARG A 215 -17.92 -10.21 3.82
CA ARG A 215 -16.90 -9.47 4.58
C ARG A 215 -17.48 -8.59 5.68
N PHE A 216 -18.76 -8.27 5.61
CA PHE A 216 -19.47 -7.50 6.62
C PHE A 216 -20.03 -8.38 7.74
N PHE A 217 -20.04 -9.70 7.57
CA PHE A 217 -20.64 -10.67 8.49
C PHE A 217 -19.66 -11.78 8.94
N VAL A 218 -18.35 -11.58 8.74
CA VAL A 218 -17.30 -12.39 9.39
C VAL A 218 -17.02 -11.89 10.81
N ASP A 219 -16.17 -12.62 11.55
CA ASP A 219 -15.67 -12.18 12.85
C ASP A 219 -15.07 -10.77 12.77
N GLU A 220 -15.32 -9.94 13.79
CA GLU A 220 -14.94 -8.52 13.79
C GLU A 220 -13.45 -8.30 13.51
N THR A 221 -12.57 -9.18 14.01
CA THR A 221 -11.11 -9.14 13.78
C THR A 221 -10.72 -9.40 12.34
N GLU A 222 -11.57 -10.08 11.58
CA GLU A 222 -11.36 -10.34 10.17
C GLU A 222 -12.08 -9.32 9.29
N GLN A 223 -12.88 -8.39 9.82
CA GLN A 223 -13.56 -7.37 9.02
C GLN A 223 -12.60 -6.27 8.56
N LEU A 224 -12.97 -5.56 7.48
CA LEU A 224 -12.09 -4.57 6.84
C LEU A 224 -11.55 -3.49 7.79
N PRO A 225 -12.33 -2.91 8.73
CA PRO A 225 -11.81 -1.99 9.75
C PRO A 225 -10.66 -2.58 10.59
N ALA A 226 -10.82 -3.81 11.07
CA ALA A 226 -9.78 -4.47 11.87
C ALA A 226 -8.54 -4.80 11.02
N LEU A 227 -8.72 -5.10 9.73
CA LEU A 227 -7.59 -5.29 8.83
C LEU A 227 -6.83 -4.00 8.57
N PHE A 228 -7.50 -2.86 8.50
CA PHE A 228 -6.83 -1.55 8.43
C PHE A 228 -6.04 -1.26 9.70
N ASP A 229 -6.62 -1.50 10.87
CA ASP A 229 -5.95 -1.28 12.15
C ASP A 229 -4.71 -2.18 12.28
N ALA A 230 -4.84 -3.48 11.99
CA ALA A 230 -3.73 -4.43 12.00
C ALA A 230 -2.65 -4.08 10.96
N SER A 231 -3.04 -3.50 9.83
CA SER A 231 -2.08 -3.07 8.80
C SER A 231 -1.32 -1.81 9.21
N LEU A 232 -1.98 -0.89 9.91
CA LEU A 232 -1.34 0.29 10.48
C LEU A 232 -0.35 -0.10 11.58
N GLU A 233 -0.77 -0.96 12.51
CA GLU A 233 0.11 -1.52 13.55
C GLU A 233 1.32 -2.22 12.94
N TYR A 234 1.14 -3.02 11.88
CA TYR A 234 2.25 -3.66 11.20
C TYR A 234 3.23 -2.66 10.56
N GLN A 235 2.74 -1.56 10.00
CA GLN A 235 3.60 -0.52 9.42
C GLN A 235 4.41 0.21 10.49
N ASP A 236 3.81 0.47 11.64
CA ASP A 236 4.48 1.07 12.80
C ASP A 236 5.53 0.09 13.37
N ASP A 237 5.18 -1.19 13.55
CA ASP A 237 6.09 -2.24 14.02
C ASP A 237 7.29 -2.44 13.09
N VAL A 238 7.12 -2.40 11.76
CA VAL A 238 8.24 -2.49 10.82
C VAL A 238 9.14 -1.27 10.93
N THR A 239 8.58 -0.08 11.16
CA THR A 239 9.36 1.16 11.30
C THR A 239 10.17 1.15 12.59
N ASP A 240 9.55 0.73 13.71
CA ASP A 240 10.20 0.64 15.02
C ASP A 240 11.24 -0.49 15.05
N ALA A 241 10.90 -1.68 14.53
CA ALA A 241 11.82 -2.80 14.45
C ALA A 241 13.00 -2.52 13.52
N LEU A 242 12.80 -1.82 12.40
CA LEU A 242 13.90 -1.40 11.54
C LEU A 242 14.79 -0.38 12.26
N GLY A 243 14.21 0.56 13.01
CA GLY A 243 14.95 1.49 13.85
C GLY A 243 15.84 0.79 14.88
N GLU A 244 15.28 -0.13 15.67
CA GLU A 244 16.02 -0.90 16.67
C GLU A 244 17.09 -1.80 16.03
N GLN A 245 16.77 -2.47 14.92
CA GLN A 245 17.72 -3.34 14.22
C GLN A 245 18.88 -2.54 13.62
N VAL A 246 18.63 -1.35 13.08
CA VAL A 246 19.67 -0.45 12.58
C VAL A 246 20.54 0.02 13.74
N CYS A 247 19.96 0.48 14.85
CA CYS A 247 20.72 0.87 16.04
C CYS A 247 21.63 -0.26 16.55
N ARG A 248 21.09 -1.47 16.68
CA ARG A 248 21.88 -2.64 17.09
C ARG A 248 22.96 -3.00 16.08
N ALA A 249 22.69 -2.89 14.78
CA ALA A 249 23.68 -3.15 13.75
C ALA A 249 24.80 -2.10 13.74
N VAL A 250 24.47 -0.83 13.99
CA VAL A 250 25.45 0.26 14.21
C VAL A 250 26.34 -0.06 15.41
N GLU A 251 25.76 -0.46 16.54
CA GLU A 251 26.53 -0.85 17.73
C GLU A 251 27.51 -1.99 17.43
N VAL A 252 27.05 -3.04 16.74
CA VAL A 252 27.90 -4.18 16.35
C VAL A 252 29.01 -3.75 15.40
N LEU A 253 28.73 -2.85 14.45
CA LEU A 253 29.73 -2.32 13.52
C LEU A 253 30.78 -1.49 14.27
N ILE A 254 30.37 -0.58 15.15
CA ILE A 254 31.27 0.24 15.97
C ILE A 254 32.15 -0.66 16.85
N GLN A 255 31.58 -1.66 17.53
CA GLN A 255 32.33 -2.61 18.34
C GLN A 255 33.35 -3.41 17.50
N SER A 256 32.98 -3.75 16.27
CA SER A 256 33.86 -4.47 15.34
C SER A 256 35.01 -3.59 14.83
N LEU A 257 34.75 -2.29 14.59
CA LEU A 257 35.77 -1.30 14.24
C LEU A 257 36.71 -1.02 15.42
N ASP A 258 36.18 -0.86 16.63
CA ASP A 258 36.99 -0.69 17.86
C ASP A 258 37.88 -1.91 18.10
N LYS A 259 37.35 -3.13 17.93
CA LYS A 259 38.16 -4.36 18.00
C LYS A 259 39.28 -4.38 16.95
N ALA A 260 38.98 -4.01 15.71
CA ALA A 260 39.98 -3.96 14.65
C ALA A 260 41.06 -2.90 14.92
N ASP A 261 40.69 -1.76 15.51
CA ASP A 261 41.60 -0.71 15.94
C ASP A 261 42.51 -1.18 17.09
N GLN A 262 41.95 -1.89 18.08
CA GLN A 262 42.71 -2.51 19.16
C GLN A 262 43.75 -3.51 18.65
N ASP A 263 43.38 -4.37 17.70
CA ASP A 263 44.27 -5.33 17.05
C ASP A 263 45.42 -4.66 16.27
N ARG A 264 45.28 -3.36 15.97
CA ARG A 264 46.27 -2.50 15.31
C ARG A 264 46.86 -1.44 16.23
N ASN A 265 46.90 -1.68 17.55
CA ASN A 265 47.48 -0.79 18.55
C ASN A 265 46.88 0.64 18.56
N ARG A 266 45.61 0.79 18.18
CA ARG A 266 44.89 2.06 18.10
C ARG A 266 45.41 3.05 17.06
N GLU A 267 46.01 2.54 15.99
CA GLU A 267 46.51 3.36 14.87
C GLU A 267 45.44 3.62 13.80
N LEU A 268 44.36 2.82 13.71
CA LEU A 268 43.37 2.93 12.62
C LEU A 268 42.38 4.09 12.84
N LEU A 269 42.02 4.35 14.10
CA LEU A 269 41.02 5.36 14.48
C LEU A 269 41.64 6.54 15.24
N CYS A 270 42.96 6.73 15.16
CA CYS A 270 43.67 7.73 15.97
C CYS A 270 43.19 9.18 15.78
N ASP A 271 42.78 9.52 14.55
CA ASP A 271 42.29 10.86 14.17
C ASP A 271 40.75 10.90 14.01
N VAL A 272 40.03 9.84 14.38
CA VAL A 272 38.56 9.73 14.22
C VAL A 272 37.87 9.96 15.55
N SER A 273 36.95 10.92 15.61
CA SER A 273 36.16 11.17 16.82
C SER A 273 35.04 10.14 17.02
N GLU A 274 34.54 9.95 18.25
CA GLU A 274 33.40 9.06 18.53
C GLU A 274 32.14 9.45 17.75
N SER A 275 31.88 10.75 17.59
CA SER A 275 30.74 11.28 16.81
C SER A 275 30.89 10.91 15.33
N GLU A 276 32.09 11.11 14.78
CA GLU A 276 32.39 10.78 13.38
C GLU A 276 32.31 9.27 13.13
N LEU A 277 32.80 8.44 14.06
CA LEU A 277 32.69 6.99 14.00
C LEU A 277 31.21 6.52 13.99
N TYR A 278 30.38 7.14 14.82
CA TYR A 278 28.94 6.86 14.86
C TYR A 278 28.24 7.27 13.56
N GLU A 279 28.49 8.49 13.07
CA GLU A 279 27.93 9.00 11.80
C GLU A 279 28.36 8.13 10.61
N ALA A 280 29.62 7.68 10.59
CA ALA A 280 30.15 6.80 9.57
C ALA A 280 29.48 5.42 9.61
N ALA A 281 29.32 4.83 10.80
CA ALA A 281 28.65 3.54 10.97
C ALA A 281 27.17 3.61 10.55
N LEU A 282 26.47 4.69 10.92
CA LEU A 282 25.10 4.95 10.49
C LEU A 282 25.00 5.10 8.97
N THR A 283 25.96 5.83 8.36
CA THR A 283 26.05 5.99 6.90
C THR A 283 26.21 4.65 6.19
N VAL A 284 27.04 3.74 6.72
CA VAL A 284 27.17 2.37 6.19
C VAL A 284 25.84 1.61 6.27
N MET A 285 25.10 1.72 7.38
CA MET A 285 23.78 1.09 7.49
C MET A 285 22.78 1.65 6.47
N MET A 286 22.73 2.97 6.30
CA MET A 286 21.86 3.61 5.31
C MET A 286 22.21 3.19 3.87
N ARG A 287 23.49 3.02 3.54
CA ARG A 287 23.94 2.45 2.26
C ARG A 287 23.40 1.04 2.06
N LEU A 288 23.47 0.18 3.07
CA LEU A 288 22.98 -1.20 2.99
C LEU A 288 21.45 -1.26 2.82
N VAL A 289 20.70 -0.45 3.58
CA VAL A 289 19.23 -0.36 3.47
C VAL A 289 18.85 0.09 2.06
N PHE A 290 19.49 1.14 1.55
CA PHE A 290 19.25 1.63 0.19
C PHE A 290 19.51 0.55 -0.86
N LEU A 291 20.65 -0.15 -0.80
CA LEU A 291 20.98 -1.18 -1.78
C LEU A 291 20.04 -2.38 -1.75
N LEU A 292 19.71 -2.87 -0.55
CA LEU A 292 18.74 -3.97 -0.40
C LEU A 292 17.37 -3.57 -0.94
N SER A 293 16.91 -2.35 -0.67
CA SER A 293 15.64 -1.85 -1.21
C SER A 293 15.69 -1.64 -2.73
N ALA A 294 16.82 -1.18 -3.28
CA ALA A 294 16.98 -0.96 -4.71
C ALA A 294 17.06 -2.29 -5.48
N GLU A 295 17.71 -3.30 -4.90
CA GLU A 295 17.69 -4.69 -5.36
C GLU A 295 16.24 -5.22 -5.40
N GLU A 296 15.52 -5.19 -4.28
CA GLU A 296 14.15 -5.72 -4.20
C GLU A 296 13.18 -5.05 -5.17
N ARG A 297 13.36 -3.75 -5.44
CA ARG A 297 12.54 -2.97 -6.39
C ARG A 297 12.97 -3.11 -7.86
N GLY A 298 13.99 -3.89 -8.16
CA GLY A 298 14.51 -4.07 -9.53
C GLY A 298 15.17 -2.81 -10.11
N LEU A 299 15.63 -1.89 -9.27
CA LEU A 299 16.36 -0.68 -9.68
C LEU A 299 17.85 -0.96 -9.95
N LEU A 300 18.34 -2.10 -9.46
CA LEU A 300 19.69 -2.61 -9.71
C LEU A 300 19.61 -3.86 -10.59
N LEU A 301 20.75 -4.27 -11.15
CA LEU A 301 20.85 -5.30 -12.19
C LEU A 301 20.73 -6.73 -11.65
N LEU A 302 19.70 -7.02 -10.86
CA LEU A 302 19.34 -8.40 -10.51
C LEU A 302 18.88 -9.14 -11.77
N GLY A 303 19.40 -10.35 -11.97
CA GLY A 303 19.30 -11.14 -13.20
C GLY A 303 20.54 -11.08 -14.09
N ASP A 304 21.46 -10.14 -13.86
CA ASP A 304 22.79 -10.15 -14.50
C ASP A 304 23.77 -10.98 -13.67
N GLU A 305 24.31 -12.06 -14.24
CA GLU A 305 25.19 -13.00 -13.52
C GLU A 305 26.43 -12.33 -12.91
N CYS A 306 26.96 -11.30 -13.59
CA CYS A 306 28.14 -10.58 -13.15
C CYS A 306 27.82 -9.70 -11.95
N TYR A 307 26.70 -8.98 -11.99
CA TYR A 307 26.23 -8.18 -10.86
C TYR A 307 25.87 -9.05 -9.66
N GLU A 308 25.09 -10.11 -9.84
CA GLU A 308 24.65 -10.99 -8.76
C GLU A 308 25.82 -11.65 -8.03
N SER A 309 26.78 -12.16 -8.80
CA SER A 309 27.92 -12.89 -8.23
C SER A 309 28.90 -11.98 -7.49
N ASN A 310 29.06 -10.72 -7.93
CA ASN A 310 30.16 -9.86 -7.48
C ASN A 310 29.73 -8.61 -6.70
N TYR A 311 28.51 -8.10 -6.88
CA TYR A 311 28.09 -6.81 -6.31
C TYR A 311 26.82 -6.89 -5.47
N ALA A 312 25.89 -7.80 -5.80
CA ALA A 312 24.62 -7.90 -5.09
C ALA A 312 24.81 -8.19 -3.59
N ILE A 313 24.22 -7.33 -2.77
CA ILE A 313 24.25 -7.39 -1.30
C ILE A 313 23.42 -8.56 -0.80
N SER A 314 22.27 -8.82 -1.43
CA SER A 314 21.43 -9.99 -1.13
C SER A 314 22.20 -11.31 -1.30
N THR A 315 22.98 -11.46 -2.38
CA THR A 315 23.83 -12.64 -2.62
C THR A 315 24.95 -12.74 -1.59
N LEU A 316 25.67 -11.65 -1.32
CA LEU A 316 26.72 -11.62 -0.30
C LEU A 316 26.17 -12.03 1.07
N ARG A 317 25.00 -11.50 1.47
CA ARG A 317 24.32 -11.88 2.71
C ARG A 317 24.00 -13.38 2.77
N MET A 318 23.53 -13.96 1.67
CA MET A 318 23.24 -15.39 1.60
C MET A 318 24.50 -16.24 1.79
N GLN A 319 25.60 -15.86 1.12
CA GLN A 319 26.88 -16.53 1.24
C GLN A 319 27.41 -16.47 2.67
N LEU A 320 27.40 -15.29 3.30
CA LEU A 320 27.88 -15.12 4.68
C LEU A 320 27.08 -15.92 5.70
N ARG A 321 25.77 -16.13 5.48
CA ARG A 321 24.93 -16.95 6.38
C ARG A 321 25.24 -18.44 6.32
N GLN A 322 25.86 -18.92 5.25
CA GLN A 322 26.24 -20.32 5.08
C GLN A 322 27.60 -20.63 5.72
N GLU A 323 28.38 -19.59 6.02
CA GLU A 323 29.71 -19.73 6.63
C GLU A 323 29.62 -19.75 8.16
N PRO A 324 30.40 -20.60 8.84
CA PRO A 324 30.47 -20.62 10.30
C PRO A 324 31.19 -19.36 10.84
N SER A 325 30.77 -18.89 12.02
CA SER A 325 31.26 -17.66 12.66
C SER A 325 32.78 -17.60 12.82
N GLU A 326 33.43 -18.74 13.10
CA GLU A 326 34.88 -18.83 13.32
C GLU A 326 35.68 -18.53 12.05
N ILE A 327 35.11 -18.77 10.87
CA ILE A 327 35.71 -18.44 9.58
C ILE A 327 35.53 -16.95 9.29
N LEU A 328 34.34 -16.43 9.58
CA LEU A 328 34.00 -15.01 9.38
C LEU A 328 34.89 -14.08 10.21
N GLU A 329 35.27 -14.46 11.42
CA GLU A 329 36.19 -13.67 12.26
C GLU A 329 37.60 -13.49 11.64
N ARG A 330 37.97 -14.34 10.69
CA ARG A 330 39.33 -14.37 10.09
C ARG A 330 39.35 -13.94 8.63
N ARG A 331 38.22 -13.47 8.09
CA ARG A 331 38.04 -13.16 6.68
C ARG A 331 37.54 -11.72 6.53
N TRP A 332 38.12 -10.98 5.58
CA TRP A 332 37.87 -9.53 5.41
C TRP A 332 37.34 -9.14 4.04
N ASP A 333 37.15 -10.11 3.14
CA ASP A 333 36.75 -9.86 1.75
C ASP A 333 35.33 -9.31 1.61
N ALA A 334 34.42 -9.64 2.54
CA ALA A 334 33.08 -9.11 2.58
C ALA A 334 33.08 -7.57 2.68
N TRP A 335 33.94 -7.01 3.53
CA TRP A 335 34.07 -5.55 3.68
C TRP A 335 34.57 -4.91 2.39
N THR A 336 35.61 -5.47 1.78
CA THR A 336 36.15 -4.99 0.50
C THR A 336 35.11 -5.03 -0.61
N ARG A 337 34.29 -6.09 -0.66
CA ARG A 337 33.19 -6.21 -1.62
C ARG A 337 32.11 -5.16 -1.39
N LEU A 338 31.74 -4.88 -0.14
CA LEU A 338 30.80 -3.80 0.20
C LEU A 338 31.31 -2.44 -0.29
N LEU A 339 32.57 -2.09 0.00
CA LEU A 339 33.17 -0.84 -0.47
C LEU A 339 33.20 -0.76 -2.00
N ALA A 340 33.52 -1.86 -2.68
CA ALA A 340 33.49 -1.91 -4.13
C ALA A 340 32.08 -1.66 -4.69
N THR A 341 31.04 -2.25 -4.08
CA THR A 341 29.64 -1.99 -4.45
C THR A 341 29.24 -0.54 -4.18
N PHE A 342 29.62 0.06 -3.06
CA PHE A 342 29.34 1.47 -2.76
C PHE A 342 29.95 2.40 -3.80
N ARG A 343 31.23 2.17 -4.15
CA ARG A 343 31.92 2.94 -5.19
C ARG A 343 31.31 2.73 -6.57
N ALA A 344 30.92 1.51 -6.91
CA ALA A 344 30.24 1.20 -8.17
C ALA A 344 28.90 1.96 -8.30
N VAL A 345 28.16 2.08 -7.20
CA VAL A 345 26.90 2.82 -7.15
C VAL A 345 27.12 4.32 -7.25
N TYR A 346 28.16 4.84 -6.59
CA TYR A 346 28.52 6.26 -6.65
C TYR A 346 29.04 6.68 -8.03
N CYS A 347 30.07 6.00 -8.53
CA CYS A 347 30.78 6.35 -9.76
C CYS A 347 30.15 5.77 -11.03
N GLY A 348 29.26 4.78 -10.90
CA GLY A 348 28.82 3.94 -12.01
C GLY A 348 29.86 2.89 -12.41
N ILE A 349 29.44 1.98 -13.28
CA ILE A 349 30.30 0.99 -13.96
C ILE A 349 30.08 1.15 -15.46
N GLU A 350 31.16 1.40 -16.19
CA GLU A 350 31.18 1.32 -17.66
C GLU A 350 32.10 0.19 -18.09
N HIS A 351 31.52 -1.00 -18.28
CA HIS A 351 32.22 -2.17 -18.79
C HIS A 351 31.42 -2.83 -19.92
N GLU A 352 32.07 -3.63 -20.78
CA GLU A 352 31.40 -4.30 -21.91
C GLU A 352 30.30 -5.27 -21.44
N ASN A 353 30.56 -5.96 -20.33
CA ASN A 353 29.65 -6.98 -19.77
C ASN A 353 28.78 -6.47 -18.61
N LEU A 354 28.96 -5.23 -18.14
CA LEU A 354 28.20 -4.69 -17.01
C LEU A 354 28.16 -3.17 -17.11
N ARG A 355 26.95 -2.60 -17.15
CA ARG A 355 26.76 -1.14 -17.20
C ARG A 355 25.80 -0.68 -16.13
N LEU A 356 26.32 0.05 -15.15
CA LEU A 356 25.54 0.63 -14.06
C LEU A 356 25.69 2.16 -14.12
N PRO A 357 24.60 2.92 -14.29
CA PRO A 357 24.70 4.38 -14.25
C PRO A 357 25.11 4.85 -12.85
N ALA A 358 25.90 5.92 -12.80
CA ALA A 358 26.24 6.58 -11.56
C ALA A 358 24.99 7.16 -10.89
N LEU A 359 24.71 6.76 -9.65
CA LEU A 359 23.61 7.31 -8.85
C LEU A 359 24.02 8.61 -8.14
N GLY A 360 25.32 8.88 -8.00
CA GLY A 360 25.88 10.18 -7.61
C GLY A 360 25.40 10.78 -6.29
N SER A 361 24.75 9.99 -5.43
CA SER A 361 24.23 10.44 -4.15
C SER A 361 25.36 10.66 -3.15
N SER A 362 25.30 11.76 -2.39
CA SER A 362 26.25 12.06 -1.30
C SER A 362 26.32 10.95 -0.25
N LEU A 363 25.25 10.13 -0.14
CA LEU A 363 25.23 8.95 0.72
C LEU A 363 26.35 7.96 0.37
N PHE A 364 26.67 7.79 -0.92
CA PHE A 364 27.66 6.82 -1.40
C PHE A 364 29.04 7.43 -1.69
N ASP A 365 29.25 8.72 -1.39
CA ASP A 365 30.55 9.38 -1.58
C ASP A 365 31.64 8.66 -0.76
N PRO A 366 32.68 8.10 -1.41
CA PRO A 366 33.77 7.43 -0.70
C PRO A 366 34.66 8.40 0.08
N ASP A 367 34.68 9.69 -0.27
CA ASP A 367 35.54 10.67 0.37
C ASP A 367 34.89 11.33 1.60
N HIS A 368 33.62 11.01 1.89
CA HIS A 368 32.91 11.50 3.07
C HIS A 368 33.49 10.97 4.38
N PHE A 369 33.95 9.71 4.40
CA PHE A 369 34.61 9.07 5.56
C PHE A 369 35.85 8.28 5.09
N PRO A 370 36.99 8.95 4.85
CA PRO A 370 38.18 8.33 4.23
C PRO A 370 38.77 7.13 4.99
N PHE A 371 38.60 7.10 6.31
CA PHE A 371 39.10 6.00 7.15
C PHE A 371 38.38 4.67 6.85
N LEU A 372 37.09 4.69 6.46
CA LEU A 372 36.37 3.48 6.05
C LEU A 372 36.94 2.87 4.76
N GLU A 373 37.55 3.71 3.93
CA GLU A 373 38.15 3.34 2.65
C GLU A 373 39.63 2.94 2.78
N GLY A 374 40.21 3.00 3.98
CA GLY A 374 41.62 2.77 4.24
C GLY A 374 42.54 3.83 3.64
N ARG A 375 42.05 5.08 3.53
CA ARG A 375 42.77 6.23 2.95
C ARG A 375 43.25 7.25 4.00
N ALA A 376 42.96 7.02 5.27
CA ALA A 376 43.38 7.86 6.40
C ALA A 376 44.86 7.68 6.72
#